data_AF-A0A536HR82-F1
#
_entry.id   AF-A0A536HR82-F1
#
_cell.length_a   1.000
_cell.length_b   1.000
_cell.length_c   1.000
_cell.angle_alpha   90.00
_cell.angle_beta   90.00
_cell.angle_gamma   90.00
#
_symmetry.space_group_name_H-M   'P 1'
#
loop_
_entity.id
_entity.type
_entity.pdbx_description
1 polymer ?
#
loop_
_entity_poly.entity_id
_entity_poly.type
_entity_poly.pdbx_seq_one_letter_code
_entity_poly.pdbx_strand_id
1 'polypeptide(L)' 'ADALEFLLAGATAIQLGTVNYVRPQAVREIHDGIAAHLEEHDLRDLGALPIRPARVEAHV' A
#
# COMPACT_ATOMS: atom_id res chain seq x y z
N ALA A 1 -2.88 2.91 7.24
CA ALA A 1 -1.57 3.53 7.05
C ALA A 1 -0.60 2.51 6.43
N ASP A 2 -0.25 1.43 7.13
CA ASP A 2 0.81 0.49 6.74
C ASP A 2 0.70 -0.07 5.31
N ALA A 3 -0.48 -0.55 4.89
CA ALA A 3 -0.62 -1.17 3.57
C ALA A 3 -0.30 -0.19 2.43
N LEU A 4 -0.79 1.05 2.49
CA LEU A 4 -0.53 2.04 1.46
C LEU A 4 0.96 2.43 1.42
N GLU A 5 1.63 2.48 2.57
CA GLU A 5 3.06 2.77 2.67
C GLU A 5 3.92 1.71 1.98
N PHE A 6 3.60 0.42 2.14
CA PHE A 6 4.27 -0.65 1.40
C PHE A 6 4.10 -0.50 -0.12
N LEU A 7 2.91 -0.13 -0.59
CA LEU A 7 2.67 0.13 -2.02
C LEU A 7 3.49 1.34 -2.52
N LEU A 8 3.51 2.44 -1.76
CA LEU A 8 4.31 3.64 -2.08
C LEU A 8 5.83 3.37 -2.04
N ALA A 9 6.27 2.43 -1.23
CA ALA A 9 7.65 1.93 -1.21
C ALA A 9 7.98 1.01 -2.40
N GLY A 10 7.00 0.71 -3.26
CA GLY A 10 7.18 -0.05 -4.51
C GLY A 10 6.75 -1.52 -4.43
N ALA A 11 6.06 -1.95 -3.37
CA ALA A 11 5.50 -3.30 -3.32
C ALA A 11 4.37 -3.47 -4.36
N THR A 12 4.42 -4.54 -5.14
CA THR A 12 3.32 -4.89 -6.08
C THR A 12 2.15 -5.55 -5.36
N ALA A 13 2.41 -6.24 -4.24
CA ALA A 13 1.41 -6.93 -3.43
C ALA A 13 1.85 -6.95 -1.96
N ILE A 14 0.87 -7.13 -1.06
CA ILE A 14 1.09 -7.13 0.39
C ILE A 14 0.39 -8.34 0.99
N GLN A 15 1.07 -9.01 1.91
CA GLN A 15 0.52 -10.13 2.67
C GLN A 15 0.08 -9.67 4.06
N LEU A 16 -1.10 -10.13 4.49
CA LEU A 16 -1.67 -9.85 5.80
C LEU A 16 -1.73 -11.17 6.59
N GLY A 17 -0.76 -11.37 7.50
CA GLY A 17 -0.65 -12.58 8.31
C GLY A 17 -1.40 -12.46 9.64
N THR A 18 -0.70 -11.99 10.68
CA THR A 18 -1.22 -11.88 12.05
C THR A 18 -2.56 -11.13 12.12
N VAL A 19 -2.70 -10.02 11.40
CA VAL A 19 -3.93 -9.23 11.40
C VAL A 19 -5.10 -9.98 10.77
N ASN A 20 -4.87 -10.74 9.69
CA ASN A 20 -5.91 -11.51 9.03
C ASN A 20 -6.36 -12.71 9.89
N TYR A 21 -5.43 -13.29 10.66
CA TYR A 21 -5.75 -14.36 11.61
C TYR A 21 -6.59 -13.85 12.79
N VAL A 22 -6.18 -12.73 13.41
CA VAL A 22 -6.86 -12.17 14.59
C VAL A 22 -8.15 -11.44 14.22
N ARG A 23 -8.20 -10.79 13.05
CA ARG A 23 -9.33 -9.99 12.56
C ARG A 23 -9.47 -10.14 11.03
N PRO A 24 -10.20 -11.17 10.57
CA PRO A 24 -10.38 -11.44 9.13
C PRO A 24 -11.03 -10.28 8.35
N GLN A 25 -11.80 -9.41 9.01
CA GLN A 25 -12.44 -8.25 8.38
C GLN A 25 -11.44 -7.15 8.01
N ALA A 26 -10.25 -7.12 8.61
CA ALA A 26 -9.24 -6.10 8.35
C ALA A 26 -8.81 -6.05 6.88
N VAL A 27 -8.85 -7.19 6.16
CA VAL A 27 -8.56 -7.22 4.72
C VAL A 27 -9.52 -6.34 3.93
N ARG A 28 -10.82 -6.35 4.27
CA ARG A 28 -11.82 -5.50 3.61
C ARG A 28 -11.63 -4.04 3.97
N GLU A 29 -11.41 -3.74 5.25
CA GLU A 29 -11.14 -2.37 5.72
C GLU A 29 -9.90 -1.76 5.02
N ILE A 30 -8.85 -2.56 4.83
CA ILE A 30 -7.63 -2.15 4.12
C ILE A 30 -7.92 -1.94 2.62
N HIS A 31 -8.64 -2.87 1.99
CA HIS A 31 -9.05 -2.74 0.59
C HIS A 31 -9.86 -1.46 0.34
N ASP A 32 -10.89 -1.24 1.15
CA ASP A 32 -11.78 -0.08 1.00
C ASP A 32 -11.05 1.23 1.30
N GLY A 33 -10.14 1.23 2.29
CA GLY A 33 -9.28 2.37 2.57
C GLY A 33 -8.30 2.70 1.43
N ILE A 34 -7.78 1.68 0.73
CA ILE A 34 -6.95 1.90 -0.47
C ILE A 34 -7.80 2.48 -1.60
N ALA A 35 -9.00 1.93 -1.85
CA ALA A 35 -9.91 2.44 -2.87
C ALA A 35 -10.28 3.90 -2.62
N ALA A 36 -10.67 4.23 -1.38
CA ALA A 36 -10.98 5.61 -0.97
C ALA A 36 -9.78 6.55 -1.18
N HIS A 37 -8.56 6.11 -0.82
CA HIS A 37 -7.36 6.92 -1.05
C HIS A 37 -7.12 7.22 -2.53
N LEU A 38 -7.31 6.22 -3.41
CA LEU A 38 -7.17 6.42 -4.85
C LEU A 38 -8.22 7.42 -5.38
N GLU A 39 -9.47 7.30 -4.95
CA GLU A 39 -10.55 8.23 -5.30
C GLU A 39 -10.26 9.66 -4.83
N GLU A 40 -9.82 9.84 -3.58
CA GLU A 40 -9.48 11.14 -2.99
C GLU A 40 -8.35 11.87 -3.74
N HIS A 41 -7.50 11.14 -4.47
CA HIS A 41 -6.34 11.67 -5.17
C HIS A 41 -6.47 11.59 -6.71
N ASP A 42 -7.67 11.30 -7.22
CA ASP A 42 -7.93 11.12 -8.66
C ASP A 42 -6.99 10.10 -9.33
N LEU A 43 -6.59 9.05 -8.59
CA LEU A 43 -5.74 7.98 -9.08
C LEU A 43 -6.61 6.82 -9.60
N ARG A 44 -6.42 6.45 -10.86
CA ARG A 44 -7.21 5.40 -11.50
C ARG A 44 -6.96 4.00 -10.93
N ASP A 45 -5.71 3.71 -10.60
CA ASP A 45 -5.28 2.40 -10.11
C ASP A 45 -3.95 2.51 -9.35
N LEU A 46 -3.51 1.39 -8.76
CA LEU A 46 -2.27 1.32 -7.99
C LEU A 46 -1.01 1.67 -8.81
N GLY A 47 -1.04 1.52 -10.13
CA GLY A 47 0.07 1.90 -11.00
C GLY A 47 0.27 3.41 -11.10
N ALA A 48 -0.75 4.21 -10.76
CA ALA A 48 -0.67 5.65 -10.70
C ALA A 48 -0.05 6.17 -9.38
N LEU A 49 0.23 5.29 -8.42
CA LEU A 49 0.84 5.70 -7.16
C LEU A 49 2.22 6.35 -7.39
N PRO A 50 2.52 7.47 -6.71
CA PRO A 50 3.81 8.13 -6.81
C PRO A 50 4.87 7.31 -6.05
N ILE A 51 5.39 6.27 -6.69
CA ILE A 51 6.46 5.43 -6.14
C ILE A 51 7.73 6.28 -6.06
N ARG A 52 8.27 6.44 -4.84
CA ARG A 52 9.58 7.06 -4.68
C ARG A 52 10.64 6.07 -5.15
N PRO A 53 11.51 6.42 -6.12
CA PRO A 53 12.66 5.58 -6.40
C PRO A 53 13.52 5.52 -5.15
N ALA A 54 13.83 4.30 -4.68
CA ALA A 54 14.79 4.14 -3.60
C ALA A 54 16.14 4.68 -4.10
N ARG A 55 16.55 5.85 -3.58
CA ARG A 55 17.95 6.26 -3.72
C ARG A 55 18.76 5.28 -2.90
N VAL A 56 19.51 4.41 -3.58
CA VAL A 56 20.57 3.67 -2.93
C VAL A 56 21.64 4.69 -2.61
N GLU A 57 21.69 5.14 -1.35
CA GLU A 57 22.84 5.84 -0.81
C GLU A 57 24.01 4.85 -0.85
N ALA A 58 24.75 4.86 -1.97
CA ALA A 58 25.98 4.13 -2.09
C ALA A 58 26.95 4.72 -1.07
N HIS A 59 27.08 4.06 0.08
CA HIS A 59 28.22 4.27 0.96
C HIS A 59 29.46 3.75 0.22
N VAL A 60 30.19 4.67 -0.39
CA VAL A 60 31.61 4.50 -0.76
C VAL A 60 32.45 4.94 0.42
#